data_AF-A0A951JD49-F1
#
_entry.id   AF-A0A951JD49-F1
#
_cell.length_a   1.000
_cell.length_b   1.000
_cell.length_c   1.000
_cell.angle_alpha   90.00
_cell.angle_beta   90.00
_cell.angle_gamma   90.00
#
_symmetry.space_group_name_H-M   'P 1'
#
loop_
_entity.id
_entity.type
_entity.pdbx_description
1 polymer ?
#
loop_
_entity_poly.entity_id
_entity_poly.type
_entity_poly.pdbx_seq_one_letter_code
_entity_poly.pdbx_strand_id
1 'polypeptide(L)'
;YKETYHGDLLARDAAYHQGTVWSWLIGPFVDAWLKLHPGDRDTASHFLAGLLSHLDDAGLGTVSEVFDAEPPYHPRGCVAQAWGVAELLRCLVATTEPQAPEG
;
A
#
# COMPACT_ATOMS: atom_id res chain seq x y z
N TYR A 1 9.85 -2.36 18.64
CA TYR A 1 10.19 -1.50 17.49
C TYR A 1 11.49 -2.00 16.89
N LYS A 2 11.49 -2.46 15.63
CA LYS A 2 12.69 -2.90 14.92
C LYS A 2 12.62 -2.43 13.46
N GLU A 3 13.65 -1.73 13.04
CA GLU A 3 13.65 -0.90 11.83
C GLU A 3 14.07 -1.64 10.54
N THR A 4 14.52 -2.92 10.60
CA THR A 4 15.12 -3.59 9.43
C THR A 4 14.78 -5.09 9.32
N TYR A 5 14.35 -5.51 8.12
CA TYR A 5 14.02 -6.90 7.75
C TYR A 5 15.25 -7.66 7.22
N HIS A 6 16.15 -8.07 8.11
CA HIS A 6 17.25 -9.00 7.81
C HIS A 6 17.44 -9.99 8.99
N GLY A 7 17.59 -11.29 8.71
CA GLY A 7 17.88 -12.32 9.70
C GLY A 7 17.01 -13.59 9.60
N ASP A 8 17.32 -14.56 10.46
CA ASP A 8 16.79 -15.94 10.51
C ASP A 8 15.26 -16.02 10.70
N LEU A 9 14.66 -17.19 10.46
CA LEU A 9 13.18 -17.41 10.43
C LEU A 9 12.40 -16.75 11.60
N LEU A 10 12.97 -16.76 12.80
CA LEU A 10 12.38 -16.14 14.01
C LEU A 10 12.32 -14.60 13.95
N ALA A 11 13.27 -13.96 13.26
CA ALA A 11 13.30 -12.50 13.08
C ALA A 11 12.28 -12.04 12.02
N ARG A 12 12.00 -12.88 11.01
CA ARG A 12 10.95 -12.66 10.01
C ARG A 12 9.55 -12.75 10.62
N ASP A 13 9.33 -13.69 11.53
CA ASP A 13 8.06 -13.86 12.27
C ASP A 13 7.79 -12.69 13.24
N ALA A 14 8.82 -12.18 13.92
CA ALA A 14 8.67 -11.06 14.84
C ALA A 14 8.40 -9.71 14.13
N ALA A 15 8.96 -9.52 12.93
CA ALA A 15 8.75 -8.30 12.13
C ALA A 15 7.37 -8.27 11.43
N TYR A 16 6.77 -9.44 11.18
CA TYR A 16 5.48 -9.61 10.49
C TYR A 16 4.33 -8.78 11.11
N HIS A 17 4.42 -8.44 12.41
CA HIS A 17 3.46 -7.60 13.13
C HIS A 17 4.08 -6.37 13.82
N GLN A 18 5.37 -6.05 13.60
CA GLN A 18 6.07 -4.97 14.33
C GLN A 18 6.97 -4.07 13.45
N GLY A 19 6.54 -3.76 12.22
CA GLY A 19 7.27 -2.84 11.33
C GLY A 19 7.15 -3.13 9.84
N THR A 20 6.46 -4.21 9.47
CA THR A 20 6.24 -4.57 8.08
C THR A 20 4.96 -3.90 7.55
N VAL A 21 5.08 -3.06 6.52
CA VAL A 21 3.94 -2.38 5.89
C VAL A 21 3.42 -3.23 4.74
N TRP A 22 2.22 -3.80 4.88
CA TRP A 22 1.58 -4.57 3.83
C TRP A 22 0.96 -3.68 2.78
N SER A 23 1.26 -3.94 1.50
CA SER A 23 0.75 -3.14 0.38
C SER A 23 -0.78 -3.10 0.31
N TRP A 24 -1.44 -4.24 0.54
CA TRP A 24 -2.91 -4.33 0.47
C TRP A 24 -3.64 -3.47 1.52
N LEU A 25 -2.97 -3.06 2.61
CA LEU A 25 -3.60 -2.20 3.63
C LEU A 25 -3.94 -0.79 3.10
N ILE A 26 -3.39 -0.38 1.96
CA ILE A 26 -3.77 0.88 1.29
C ILE A 26 -5.28 0.92 0.99
N GLY A 27 -5.86 -0.23 0.68
CA GLY A 27 -7.26 -0.42 0.39
C GLY A 27 -8.21 0.07 1.49
N PRO A 28 -8.24 -0.64 2.64
CA PRO A 28 -9.07 -0.24 3.77
C PRO A 28 -8.71 1.15 4.31
N PHE A 29 -7.47 1.60 4.16
CA PHE A 29 -7.06 2.96 4.52
C PHE A 29 -7.76 4.02 3.66
N VAL A 30 -7.73 3.88 2.33
CA VAL A 30 -8.43 4.78 1.41
C VAL A 30 -9.94 4.74 1.61
N ASP A 31 -10.52 3.56 1.85
CA ASP A 31 -11.95 3.45 2.16
C ASP A 31 -12.34 4.20 3.43
N ALA A 32 -11.52 4.08 4.49
CA ALA A 32 -11.74 4.81 5.72
C ALA A 32 -11.64 6.32 5.52
N TRP A 33 -10.66 6.77 4.73
CA TRP A 33 -10.51 8.18 4.39
C TRP A 33 -11.73 8.72 3.65
N LEU A 34 -12.17 8.05 2.58
CA LEU A 34 -13.33 8.49 1.78
C LEU A 34 -14.64 8.45 2.57
N LYS A 35 -14.78 7.56 3.56
CA LYS A 35 -15.93 7.55 4.47
C LYS A 35 -15.94 8.74 5.42
N LEU A 36 -14.77 9.14 5.92
CA LEU A 36 -14.62 10.27 6.85
C LEU A 36 -14.61 11.62 6.11
N HIS A 37 -14.12 11.64 4.87
CA HIS A 37 -13.95 12.83 4.04
C HIS A 37 -14.51 12.59 2.61
N PRO A 38 -15.84 12.47 2.43
CA PRO A 38 -16.45 12.08 1.14
C PRO A 38 -16.11 12.98 -0.06
N GLY A 39 -15.74 14.23 0.20
CA GLY A 39 -15.34 15.19 -0.84
C GLY A 39 -13.83 15.29 -1.08
N ASP A 40 -13.00 14.67 -0.24
CA ASP A 40 -11.54 14.84 -0.29
C ASP A 40 -10.85 13.65 -0.99
N ARG A 41 -11.24 13.46 -2.25
CA ARG A 41 -10.67 12.43 -3.15
C ARG A 41 -9.26 12.76 -3.58
N ASP A 42 -8.94 14.04 -3.70
CA ASP A 42 -7.60 14.50 -4.06
C ASP A 42 -6.59 14.03 -3.01
N THR A 43 -6.86 14.22 -1.71
CA THR A 43 -5.97 13.71 -0.66
C THR A 43 -5.92 12.18 -0.66
N ALA A 44 -7.05 11.51 -0.89
CA ALA A 44 -7.09 10.05 -0.98
C ALA A 44 -6.17 9.51 -2.10
N SER A 45 -6.17 10.17 -3.27
CA SER A 45 -5.33 9.80 -4.41
C SER A 45 -3.83 9.96 -4.11
N HIS A 46 -3.45 11.00 -3.33
CA HIS A 46 -2.06 11.25 -2.95
C HIS A 46 -1.46 10.14 -2.07
N PHE A 47 -2.27 9.41 -1.30
CA PHE A 47 -1.78 8.25 -0.53
C PHE A 47 -1.22 7.13 -1.41
N LEU A 48 -1.63 7.08 -2.68
CA LEU A 48 -1.18 6.06 -3.63
C LEU A 48 0.20 6.37 -4.23
N ALA A 49 0.73 7.60 -4.05
CA ALA A 49 1.94 8.06 -4.70
C ALA A 49 3.16 7.15 -4.47
N GLY A 50 3.30 6.61 -3.26
CA GLY A 50 4.38 5.68 -2.93
C GLY A 50 4.31 4.39 -3.74
N LEU A 51 3.12 3.77 -3.83
CA LEU A 51 2.91 2.55 -4.60
C LEU A 51 2.97 2.79 -6.11
N LEU A 52 2.55 3.96 -6.58
CA LEU A 52 2.68 4.35 -7.98
C LEU A 52 4.15 4.50 -8.39
N SER A 53 4.96 5.14 -7.53
CA SER A 53 6.41 5.27 -7.76
C SER A 53 7.10 3.90 -7.74
N HIS A 54 6.61 2.98 -6.90
CA HIS A 54 7.12 1.61 -6.80
C HIS A 54 6.88 0.77 -8.07
N LEU A 55 5.96 1.14 -8.97
CA LEU A 55 5.71 0.37 -10.19
C LEU A 55 6.93 0.29 -11.13
N ASP A 56 7.89 1.20 -10.97
CA ASP A 56 9.15 1.23 -11.71
C ASP A 56 10.34 0.71 -10.86
N ASP A 57 10.09 0.13 -9.68
CA ASP A 57 11.09 -0.41 -8.73
C ASP A 57 10.80 -1.88 -8.36
N ALA A 58 11.86 -2.66 -8.06
CA ALA A 58 11.90 -4.10 -7.75
C ALA A 58 11.29 -5.08 -8.78
N GLY A 59 10.19 -4.72 -9.44
CA GLY A 59 9.51 -5.46 -10.50
C GLY A 59 8.59 -4.52 -11.28
N LEU A 60 8.77 -4.46 -12.60
CA LEU A 60 8.04 -3.53 -13.45
C LEU A 60 6.53 -3.84 -13.48
N GLY A 61 5.72 -2.81 -13.23
CA GLY A 61 4.26 -2.87 -13.31
C GLY A 61 3.59 -3.74 -12.25
N THR A 62 4.27 -4.01 -11.13
CA THR A 62 3.72 -4.81 -10.04
C THR A 62 4.00 -4.20 -8.68
N VAL A 63 3.36 -4.73 -7.63
CA VAL A 63 3.47 -4.24 -6.26
C VAL A 63 4.03 -5.35 -5.38
N SER A 64 5.07 -5.03 -4.62
CA SER A 64 5.66 -5.97 -3.66
C SER A 64 4.74 -6.23 -2.47
N GLU A 65 4.92 -7.40 -1.85
CA GLU A 65 4.07 -7.87 -0.76
C GLU A 65 4.11 -6.93 0.44
N VAL A 66 5.32 -6.54 0.86
CA VAL A 66 5.52 -5.68 2.02
C VAL A 66 6.70 -4.72 1.84
N PHE A 67 6.74 -3.69 2.68
CA PHE A 67 7.78 -2.66 2.70
C PHE A 67 8.33 -2.47 4.12
N ASP A 68 9.60 -2.06 4.23
CA ASP A 68 10.18 -1.60 5.49
C ASP A 68 9.40 -0.34 5.98
N ALA A 69 9.12 -0.20 7.29
CA ALA A 69 8.37 0.95 7.83
C ALA A 69 9.18 2.26 7.96
N GLU A 70 10.50 2.21 7.77
CA GLU A 70 11.40 3.37 7.88
C GLU A 70 12.17 3.57 6.57
N PRO A 71 12.63 4.81 6.28
CA PRO A 71 13.46 5.07 5.11
C PRO A 71 14.66 4.12 5.00
N PRO A 72 14.97 3.63 3.78
CA PRO A 72 14.40 4.07 2.51
C PRO A 72 13.17 3.26 2.05
N TYR A 73 12.44 2.60 2.96
CA TYR A 73 11.20 1.86 2.69
C TYR A 73 11.36 0.74 1.66
N HIS A 74 12.44 -0.04 1.74
CA HIS A 74 12.73 -1.05 0.74
C HIS A 74 11.56 -2.04 0.55
N PRO A 75 11.29 -2.47 -0.69
CA PRO A 75 10.37 -3.57 -0.95
C PRO A 75 10.95 -4.89 -0.45
N ARG A 76 10.09 -5.71 0.16
CA ARG A 76 10.42 -7.02 0.74
C ARG A 76 9.33 -8.04 0.39
N GLY A 77 9.58 -9.30 0.72
CA GLY A 77 8.63 -10.38 0.47
C GLY A 77 8.54 -10.74 -1.01
N CYS A 78 7.36 -11.17 -1.46
CA CYS A 78 7.12 -11.43 -2.88
C CYS A 78 7.23 -10.14 -3.72
N VAL A 79 7.98 -10.19 -4.83
CA VAL A 79 8.13 -9.04 -5.75
C VAL A 79 6.80 -8.64 -6.37
N ALA A 80 5.97 -9.62 -6.74
CA ALA A 80 4.67 -9.43 -7.38
C ALA A 80 3.57 -10.05 -6.52
N GLN A 81 2.75 -9.23 -5.88
CA GLN A 81 1.71 -9.70 -4.97
C GLN A 81 0.33 -9.22 -5.40
N ALA A 82 -0.59 -10.18 -5.56
CA ALA A 82 -1.89 -9.93 -6.20
C ALA A 82 -2.83 -9.02 -5.40
N TRP A 83 -2.80 -9.09 -4.07
CA TRP A 83 -3.69 -8.28 -3.21
C TRP A 83 -3.29 -6.79 -3.23
N GLY A 84 -2.00 -6.48 -3.21
CA GLY A 84 -1.46 -5.13 -3.32
C GLY A 84 -1.76 -4.50 -4.67
N VAL A 85 -1.58 -5.27 -5.75
CA VAL A 85 -1.97 -4.83 -7.11
C VAL A 85 -3.49 -4.59 -7.18
N ALA A 86 -4.30 -5.51 -6.66
CA ALA A 86 -5.75 -5.38 -6.67
C ALA A 86 -6.23 -4.14 -5.89
N GLU A 87 -5.69 -3.91 -4.69
CA GLU A 87 -6.07 -2.74 -3.88
C GLU A 87 -5.58 -1.43 -4.49
N LEU A 88 -4.38 -1.37 -5.07
CA LEU A 88 -3.93 -0.18 -5.80
C LEU A 88 -4.88 0.18 -6.94
N LEU A 89 -5.26 -0.80 -7.77
CA LEU A 89 -6.20 -0.57 -8.88
C LEU A 89 -7.58 -0.14 -8.38
N ARG A 90 -8.10 -0.79 -7.32
CA ARG A 90 -9.39 -0.44 -6.72
C ARG A 90 -9.39 0.99 -6.18
N CYS A 91 -8.32 1.40 -5.49
CA CYS A 91 -8.16 2.75 -4.98
C CYS A 91 -8.02 3.78 -6.10
N LEU A 92 -7.32 3.47 -7.19
CA LEU A 92 -7.24 4.35 -8.35
C LEU A 92 -8.64 4.65 -8.89
N VAL A 93 -9.44 3.62 -9.17
CA VAL A 93 -10.84 3.79 -9.61
C VAL A 93 -11.64 4.62 -8.61
N ALA A 94 -11.58 4.27 -7.33
CA ALA A 94 -12.32 4.94 -6.26
C ALA A 94 -11.95 6.42 -6.08
N THR A 95 -10.74 6.83 -6.44
CA THR A 95 -10.25 8.20 -6.25
C THR A 95 -10.33 9.05 -7.52
N THR A 96 -10.40 8.44 -8.70
CA THR A 96 -10.52 9.16 -9.98
C THR A 96 -11.96 9.30 -10.49
N GLU A 97 -12.87 8.40 -10.12
CA GLU A 97 -14.24 8.46 -10.60
C GLU A 97 -15.10 9.47 -9.81
N PRO A 98 -15.90 10.32 -10.50
CA PRO A 98 -16.88 11.16 -9.82
C PRO A 98 -17.90 10.29 -9.09
N GLN A 99 -18.27 10.68 -7.87
CA GLN A 99 -19.37 10.02 -7.17
C GLN A 99 -20.65 10.20 -7.98
N ALA A 100 -21.31 9.09 -8.35
CA ALA A 100 -22.61 9.16 -9.00
C ALA A 100 -23.58 9.93 -8.08
N PRO A 101 -24.43 10.83 -8.62
CA PRO A 101 -25.39 11.55 -7.81
C PRO A 101 -26.31 10.56 -7.10
N GLU A 102 -26.47 10.71 -5.80
CA GLU A 102 -27.49 10.00 -5.04
C GLU A 102 -28.85 10.48 -5.54
N GLY A 103 -29.63 9.57 -6.13
CA GLY A 103 -30.97 9.83 -6.67
C GLY A 103 -32.06 9.81 -5.61
#